data_AF-A0A3E0RB06-F1
#
_entry.id   AF-A0A3E0RB06-F1
#
_cell.length_a   1.000
_cell.length_b   1.000
_cell.length_c   1.000
_cell.angle_alpha   90.00
_cell.angle_beta   90.00
_cell.angle_gamma   90.00
#
_symmetry.space_group_name_H-M   'P 1'
#
loop_
_entity.id
_entity.type
_entity.pdbx_description
1 polymer ?
#
loop_
_entity_poly.entity_id
_entity_poly.type
_entity_poly.pdbx_seq_one_letter_code
_entity_poly.pdbx_strand_id
1 'polypeptide(L)' 'MKEYEKKPWTTDERNKLRLHYYLKNEEELLEMFPGRTINAIRKQVFYLKKRGWTFIRKGVF' A
#
# COMPACT_ATOMS: atom_id res chain seq x y z
N MET A 1 -21.97 -7.80 15.75
CA MET A 1 -20.71 -8.10 15.04
C MET A 1 -20.51 -7.00 14.00
N LYS A 2 -19.40 -6.26 14.00
CA LYS A 2 -19.13 -5.33 12.90
C LYS A 2 -18.91 -6.17 11.64
N GLU A 3 -19.65 -5.88 10.59
CA GLU A 3 -19.52 -6.56 9.31
C GLU A 3 -18.20 -6.08 8.67
N TYR A 4 -17.19 -6.95 8.65
CA TYR A 4 -15.91 -6.64 8.04
C TYR A 4 -16.01 -6.94 6.56
N GLU A 5 -16.37 -5.94 5.76
CA GLU A 5 -16.23 -6.03 4.31
C GLU A 5 -14.75 -6.25 3.96
N LYS A 6 -14.40 -7.48 3.58
CA LYS A 6 -13.07 -7.81 3.09
C LYS A 6 -12.91 -7.22 1.70
N LYS A 7 -12.55 -5.94 1.61
CA LYS A 7 -12.21 -5.29 0.33
C LYS A 7 -10.87 -5.86 -0.18
N PRO A 8 -10.84 -6.66 -1.26
CA PRO A 8 -9.59 -7.21 -1.79
C PRO A 8 -8.69 -6.10 -2.33
N TRP A 9 -7.38 -6.29 -2.31
CA TRP A 9 -6.45 -5.38 -2.97
C TRP A 9 -6.46 -5.62 -4.48
N THR A 10 -6.66 -4.57 -5.27
CA THR A 10 -6.60 -4.67 -6.73
C THR A 10 -5.14 -4.68 -7.21
N THR A 11 -4.91 -5.09 -8.46
CA THR A 11 -3.56 -5.03 -9.05
C THR A 11 -3.08 -3.58 -9.18
N ASP A 12 -3.98 -2.64 -9.51
CA ASP A 12 -3.66 -1.22 -9.56
C ASP A 12 -3.21 -0.67 -8.20
N GLU A 13 -3.95 -0.99 -7.12
CA GLU A 13 -3.56 -0.56 -5.78
C GLU A 13 -2.18 -1.13 -5.38
N ARG A 14 -1.90 -2.40 -5.72
CA ARG A 14 -0.57 -3.00 -5.48
C ARG A 14 0.54 -2.30 -6.26
N ASN A 15 0.29 -1.92 -7.51
CA ASN A 15 1.24 -1.18 -8.32
C ASN A 15 1.48 0.23 -7.76
N LYS A 16 0.43 0.93 -7.33
CA LYS A 16 0.56 2.23 -6.66
C LYS A 16 1.38 2.12 -5.37
N LEU A 17 1.16 1.08 -4.56
CA LEU A 17 1.99 0.83 -3.37
C LEU A 17 3.46 0.65 -3.76
N ARG A 18 3.74 -0.14 -4.80
CA ARG A 18 5.10 -0.38 -5.31
C ARG A 18 5.83 0.92 -5.67
N LEU A 19 5.11 1.84 -6.32
CA LEU A 19 5.66 3.08 -6.85
C LEU A 19 5.78 4.19 -5.79
N HIS A 20 4.83 4.28 -4.86
CA HIS A 20 4.66 5.48 -4.04
C HIS A 20 4.93 5.28 -2.54
N TYR A 21 4.95 4.04 -2.03
CA TYR A 21 4.98 3.79 -0.58
C TYR A 21 6.15 4.45 0.18
N TYR A 22 7.33 4.55 -0.43
CA TYR A 22 8.49 5.20 0.19
C TYR A 22 8.73 6.64 -0.29
N LEU A 23 7.87 7.14 -1.17
CA LEU A 23 7.97 8.50 -1.72
C LEU A 23 6.93 9.45 -1.12
N LYS A 24 5.91 8.90 -0.46
CA LYS A 24 4.75 9.61 0.09
C LYS A 24 4.69 9.46 1.59
N ASN A 25 4.20 10.50 2.28
CA ASN A 25 3.90 10.45 3.71
C ASN A 25 2.55 9.72 3.95
N GLU A 26 2.16 9.55 5.21
CA GLU A 26 0.94 8.80 5.54
C GLU A 26 -0.34 9.46 5.04
N GLU A 27 -0.45 10.79 5.12
CA GLU A 27 -1.61 11.54 4.66
C GLU A 27 -1.79 11.39 3.15
N GLU A 28 -0.71 11.57 2.38
CA GLU A 28 -0.72 11.39 0.92
C GLU A 28 -1.06 9.94 0.53
N LEU A 29 -0.63 8.96 1.31
CA LEU A 29 -0.99 7.56 1.09
C LEU A 29 -2.48 7.32 1.37
N LEU A 30 -3.05 7.91 2.42
CA LEU A 30 -4.48 7.78 2.71
C LEU A 30 -5.35 8.45 1.64
N GLU A 31 -4.91 9.58 1.09
CA GLU A 31 -5.57 10.22 -0.06
C GLU A 31 -5.51 9.34 -1.32
N MET A 32 -4.37 8.67 -1.56
CA MET A 32 -4.18 7.79 -2.73
C MET A 32 -4.97 6.48 -2.64
N PHE A 33 -5.26 6.00 -1.42
CA PHE A 33 -5.94 4.73 -1.18
C PHE A 33 -7.25 4.92 -0.39
N PRO A 34 -8.28 5.52 -1.01
CA PRO A 34 -9.54 5.80 -0.34
C PRO A 34 -10.21 4.51 0.18
N GLY A 35 -10.61 4.55 1.45
CA GLY A 35 -11.18 3.41 2.16
C GLY A 35 -10.15 2.38 2.64
N ARG A 36 -8.85 2.67 2.54
CA ARG A 36 -7.79 1.92 3.24
C ARG A 36 -7.36 2.67 4.48
N THR A 37 -6.98 1.93 5.50
CA THR A 37 -6.28 2.48 6.67
C THR A 37 -4.78 2.34 6.49
N ILE A 38 -4.00 3.17 7.18
CA ILE A 38 -2.53 3.07 7.15
C ILE A 38 -2.05 1.68 7.58
N ASN A 39 -2.75 1.05 8.53
CA ASN A 39 -2.46 -0.32 8.95
C ASN A 39 -2.73 -1.35 7.85
N ALA A 40 -3.80 -1.18 7.05
CA ALA A 40 -4.05 -2.05 5.91
C ALA A 40 -2.96 -1.87 4.83
N ILE A 41 -2.55 -0.63 4.56
CA ILE A 41 -1.46 -0.29 3.64
C ILE A 41 -0.15 -0.99 4.07
N ARG A 42 0.28 -0.80 5.33
CA ARG A 42 1.50 -1.43 5.86
C ARG A 42 1.47 -2.96 5.78
N LYS A 43 0.33 -3.58 6.14
CA LYS A 43 0.13 -5.04 6.02
C LYS A 43 0.24 -5.51 4.57
N GLN A 44 -0.34 -4.78 3.63
CA GLN A 44 -0.25 -5.12 2.22
C GLN A 44 1.17 -5.00 1.69
N VAL A 45 1.89 -3.93 2.06
CA VAL A 45 3.29 -3.76 1.69
C VAL A 45 4.15 -4.90 2.22
N PHE A 46 3.94 -5.32 3.48
CA PHE A 46 4.63 -6.47 4.05
C PHE A 46 4.33 -7.76 3.28
N TYR A 47 3.05 -8.00 2.96
CA TYR A 47 2.63 -9.15 2.14
C TYR A 47 3.34 -9.16 0.77
N LEU A 48 3.41 -8.02 0.09
CA LEU A 48 4.06 -7.90 -1.22
C LEU A 48 5.57 -8.13 -1.13
N LYS A 49 6.25 -7.57 -0.12
CA LYS A 49 7.68 -7.83 0.12
C LYS A 49 7.98 -9.30 0.32
N LYS A 50 7.14 -10.01 1.09
CA LYS A 50 7.27 -11.46 1.29
C LYS A 50 7.13 -12.26 -0.02
N ARG A 51 6.51 -11.67 -1.04
CA ARG A 51 6.34 -12.24 -2.39
C ARG A 51 7.36 -11.71 -3.40
N GLY A 52 8.44 -11.07 -2.95
CA GLY A 52 9.53 -10.60 -3.81
C GLY A 52 9.26 -9.29 -4.55
N TRP A 53 8.22 -8.54 -4.18
CA TRP A 53 7.97 -7.23 -4.80
C TRP A 53 9.02 -6.19 -4.38
N THR A 54 9.58 -5.51 -5.37
CA THR A 54 10.54 -4.40 -5.18
C THR A 54 9.83 -3.05 -5.21
N PHE A 55 10.17 -2.15 -4.29
CA PHE A 55 9.55 -0.83 -4.15
C PHE A 55 10.53 0.27 -4.54
N ILE A 56 10.04 1.34 -5.19
CA ILE A 56 10.85 2.53 -5.49
C ILE A 56 11.15 3.26 -4.19
N ARG A 57 12.41 3.72 -4.02
CA ARG A 57 12.87 4.48 -2.86
C ARG A 57 13.55 5.76 -3.31
N LYS A 58 13.39 6.83 -2.53
CA LYS A 58 14.10 8.10 -2.76
C LYS A 58 15.60 7.85 -2.57
N GLY A 59 16.41 8.16 -3.59
CA GLY A 59 17.88 8.05 -3.52
C GLY A 59 18.50 6.79 -4.11
N VAL A 60 17.78 6.01 -4.92
CA VAL A 60 18.40 4.98 -5.79
C VAL A 60 18.61 5.61 -7.17
N PHE A 61 19.71 6.35 -7.31
CA PHE A 61 20.34 6.72 -8.57
C PHE A 61 21.81 6.31 -8.49
#